data_AF-A0A8S1CFW2-F1
#
_entry.id   AF-A0A8S1CFW2-F1
#
_cell.length_a   1.000
_cell.length_b   1.000
_cell.length_c   1.000
_cell.angle_alpha   90.00
_cell.angle_beta   90.00
_cell.angle_gamma   90.00
#
_symmetry.space_group_name_H-M   'P 1'
#
loop_
_entity.id
_entity.type
_entity.pdbx_description
1 polymer ?
#
loop_
_entity_poly.entity_id
_entity_poly.type
_entity_poly.pdbx_seq_one_letter_code
_entity_poly.pdbx_strand_id
1 'polypeptide(L)'
;MFGPPVSDKAECGTLAREQHGCNVVETSCHCGSAAVCPGDTPPFTFATHTECEINLKAMLNFVDGCEVTGQHLANGQHWFDAEKCKNCVCHHGQLDCLPVNCTNCSDLSAQEDKCCQSCRGVTAAAVVSPAALTKPIVVGEKEIPVVGVTFAGLFVLIPLLWFIIRCGAKLRTYSPVTLSDPDSLDPV
;
A
#
# COMPACT_ATOMS: atom_id res chain seq x y z
N MET A 1 -21.07 -14.55 10.04
CA MET A 1 -22.02 -14.35 11.15
C MET A 1 -22.01 -12.88 11.49
N PHE A 2 -23.05 -12.14 11.12
CA PHE A 2 -23.24 -10.75 11.53
C PHE A 2 -23.48 -10.74 13.05
N GLY A 3 -22.72 -9.91 13.77
CA GLY A 3 -22.79 -9.81 15.23
C GLY A 3 -24.18 -9.38 15.73
N PRO A 4 -24.44 -9.55 17.04
CA PRO A 4 -25.71 -9.20 17.65
C PRO A 4 -26.09 -7.73 17.37
N PRO A 5 -27.40 -7.42 17.28
CA PRO A 5 -27.87 -6.06 17.06
C PRO A 5 -27.26 -5.12 18.11
N VAL A 6 -26.71 -4.03 17.60
CA VAL A 6 -26.07 -2.97 18.37
C VAL A 6 -26.98 -2.54 19.52
N SER A 7 -26.36 -2.57 20.70
CA SER A 7 -26.82 -2.05 21.99
C SER A 7 -27.71 -0.83 21.86
N ASP A 8 -28.75 -0.79 22.70
CA ASP A 8 -29.85 0.15 22.66
C ASP A 8 -29.45 1.61 22.36
N LYS A 9 -29.97 2.12 21.25
CA LYS A 9 -29.89 3.48 20.69
C LYS A 9 -30.31 4.63 21.63
N ALA A 10 -30.46 4.40 22.93
CA ALA A 10 -31.23 5.29 23.81
C ALA A 10 -30.47 6.48 24.40
N GLU A 11 -29.13 6.51 24.40
CA GLU A 11 -28.38 7.54 25.16
C GLU A 11 -27.59 8.56 24.34
N CYS A 12 -27.67 8.55 23.01
CA CYS A 12 -26.97 9.57 22.21
C CYS A 12 -27.65 10.96 22.23
N GLY A 13 -28.86 11.07 22.78
CA GLY A 13 -29.65 12.31 22.82
C GLY A 13 -29.82 12.98 21.44
N THR A 14 -30.10 14.28 21.45
CA THR A 14 -30.26 15.11 20.23
C THR A 14 -28.94 15.48 19.54
N LEU A 15 -27.80 14.97 20.03
CA LEU A 15 -26.46 15.31 19.52
C LEU A 15 -25.91 14.27 18.54
N ALA A 16 -26.65 13.19 18.29
CA ALA A 16 -26.28 12.20 17.29
C ALA A 16 -26.13 12.84 15.90
N ARG A 17 -24.99 12.60 15.25
CA ARG A 17 -24.79 12.98 13.84
C ARG A 17 -24.86 11.75 12.98
N GLU A 18 -25.58 11.85 11.86
CA GLU A 18 -25.52 10.83 10.83
C GLU A 18 -24.18 10.96 10.09
N GLN A 19 -23.39 9.89 10.11
CA GLN A 19 -22.15 9.79 9.38
C GLN A 19 -22.32 8.75 8.27
N HIS A 20 -21.83 9.08 7.08
CA HIS A 20 -21.76 8.18 5.95
C HIS A 20 -20.32 7.68 5.77
N GLY A 21 -20.16 6.43 5.37
CA GLY A 21 -18.85 5.87 5.07
C GLY A 21 -18.93 4.44 4.57
N CYS A 22 -17.76 3.84 4.35
CA CYS A 22 -17.61 2.51 3.79
C CYS A 22 -16.58 1.69 4.56
N ASN A 23 -16.77 0.36 4.54
CA ASN A 23 -15.85 -0.62 5.12
C ASN A 23 -15.61 -1.75 4.10
N VAL A 24 -14.46 -2.42 4.26
CA VAL A 24 -14.18 -3.68 3.56
C VAL A 24 -14.77 -4.81 4.38
N VAL A 25 -15.56 -5.66 3.73
CA VAL A 25 -16.07 -6.91 4.30
C VAL A 25 -15.69 -8.01 3.34
N GLU A 26 -14.87 -8.97 3.79
CA GLU A 26 -14.30 -10.04 2.96
C GLU A 26 -13.53 -9.47 1.75
N THR A 27 -14.13 -9.48 0.57
CA THR A 27 -13.53 -9.02 -0.69
C THR A 27 -14.37 -7.95 -1.39
N SER A 28 -15.24 -7.26 -0.67
CA SER A 28 -16.10 -6.21 -1.22
C SER A 28 -16.20 -4.99 -0.32
N CYS A 29 -16.47 -3.85 -0.95
CA CYS A 29 -16.72 -2.60 -0.27
C CYS A 29 -18.22 -2.42 0.00
N HIS A 30 -18.56 -2.13 1.25
CA HIS A 30 -19.93 -1.87 1.67
C HIS A 30 -20.02 -0.48 2.27
N CYS A 31 -20.94 0.34 1.78
CA CYS A 31 -21.19 1.70 2.27
C CYS A 31 -22.54 1.78 2.97
N GLY A 32 -22.62 2.63 3.99
CA GLY A 32 -23.84 2.85 4.75
C GLY A 32 -23.82 4.17 5.49
N SER A 33 -24.83 4.34 6.35
CA SER A 33 -24.88 5.41 7.32
C SER A 33 -25.13 4.88 8.72
N ALA A 34 -24.55 5.56 9.71
CA ALA A 34 -24.74 5.24 11.12
C ALA A 34 -24.79 6.53 11.92
N ALA A 35 -25.58 6.52 13.00
CA ALA A 35 -25.57 7.60 13.97
C ALA A 35 -24.35 7.44 14.87
N VAL A 36 -23.60 8.53 15.09
CA VAL A 36 -22.37 8.55 15.90
C VAL A 36 -22.50 9.62 16.97
N CYS A 37 -22.16 9.29 18.22
CA CYS A 37 -22.15 10.24 19.31
C CYS A 37 -20.82 10.99 19.40
N PRO A 38 -20.79 12.20 19.98
CA PRO A 38 -19.52 12.86 20.29
C PRO A 38 -18.65 11.98 21.20
N GLY A 39 -17.44 11.64 20.73
CA GLY A 39 -16.50 10.79 21.46
C GLY A 39 -16.47 9.32 21.02
N ASP A 40 -17.45 8.88 20.23
CA ASP A 40 -17.45 7.53 19.67
C ASP A 40 -16.38 7.38 18.59
N THR A 41 -15.89 6.16 18.43
CA THR A 41 -15.02 5.79 17.31
C THR A 41 -15.88 5.71 16.04
N PRO A 42 -15.46 6.33 14.92
CA PRO A 42 -16.26 6.29 13.70
C PRO A 42 -16.46 4.84 13.23
N PRO A 43 -17.68 4.46 12.84
CA PRO A 43 -18.00 3.08 12.46
C PRO A 43 -17.48 2.71 11.06
N PHE A 44 -16.90 3.66 10.33
CA PHE A 44 -16.42 3.49 8.96
C PHE A 44 -14.94 3.85 8.83
N THR A 45 -14.24 3.06 8.03
CA THR A 45 -12.80 3.22 7.75
C THR A 45 -12.56 4.20 6.59
N PHE A 46 -13.46 4.23 5.61
CA PHE A 46 -13.33 5.02 4.39
C PHE A 46 -14.51 5.99 4.24
N ALA A 47 -14.26 7.17 3.67
CA ALA A 47 -15.32 8.17 3.49
C ALA A 47 -16.19 7.86 2.27
N THR A 48 -15.63 7.21 1.24
CA THR A 48 -16.31 6.95 -0.03
C THR A 48 -16.10 5.53 -0.55
N HIS A 49 -17.00 5.07 -1.43
CA HIS A 49 -16.90 3.76 -2.07
C HIS A 49 -15.61 3.62 -2.88
N THR A 50 -15.27 4.66 -3.67
CA THR A 50 -14.07 4.67 -4.51
C THR A 50 -12.79 4.57 -3.69
N GLU A 51 -12.72 5.28 -2.56
CA GLU A 51 -11.60 5.17 -1.63
C GLU A 51 -11.49 3.74 -1.07
N CYS A 52 -12.61 3.15 -0.66
CA CYS A 52 -12.64 1.76 -0.22
C CYS A 52 -12.13 0.81 -1.31
N GLU A 53 -12.59 0.92 -2.55
CA GLU A 53 -12.20 0.02 -3.65
C GLU A 53 -10.72 0.12 -3.99
N ILE A 54 -10.15 1.33 -3.99
CA ILE A 54 -8.72 1.54 -4.23
C ILE A 54 -7.90 0.84 -3.14
N ASN A 55 -8.28 1.01 -1.87
CA ASN A 55 -7.59 0.39 -0.75
C ASN A 55 -7.79 -1.13 -0.73
N LEU A 56 -8.99 -1.62 -1.01
CA LEU A 56 -9.28 -3.05 -1.15
C LEU A 56 -8.40 -3.69 -2.22
N LYS A 57 -8.28 -3.05 -3.39
CA LYS A 57 -7.42 -3.54 -4.47
C LYS A 57 -5.94 -3.57 -4.05
N ALA A 58 -5.47 -2.58 -3.32
CA ALA A 58 -4.11 -2.56 -2.78
C ALA A 58 -3.89 -3.70 -1.77
N MET A 59 -4.86 -3.97 -0.90
CA MET A 59 -4.80 -5.08 0.05
C MET A 59 -4.83 -6.44 -0.66
N LEU A 60 -5.72 -6.63 -1.64
CA LEU A 60 -5.81 -7.88 -2.39
C LEU A 60 -4.53 -8.17 -3.19
N ASN A 61 -3.93 -7.14 -3.81
CA ASN A 61 -2.65 -7.29 -4.49
C ASN A 61 -1.52 -7.75 -3.55
N PHE A 62 -1.62 -7.41 -2.26
CA PHE A 62 -0.66 -7.83 -1.24
C PHE A 62 -0.95 -9.25 -0.74
N VAL A 63 -2.23 -9.62 -0.59
CA VAL A 63 -2.63 -10.98 -0.19
C VAL A 63 -2.25 -12.01 -1.26
N ASP A 64 -2.42 -11.64 -2.53
CA ASP A 64 -2.15 -12.52 -3.67
C ASP A 64 -0.70 -12.42 -4.19
N GLY A 65 0.17 -11.70 -3.49
CA GLY A 65 1.58 -11.59 -3.84
C GLY A 65 2.43 -12.75 -3.32
N CYS A 66 3.63 -12.89 -3.87
CA CYS A 66 4.57 -13.94 -3.52
C CYS A 66 5.72 -13.36 -2.70
N GLU A 67 6.19 -14.07 -1.69
CA GLU A 67 7.37 -13.67 -0.92
C GLU A 67 8.62 -14.45 -1.41
N VAL A 68 9.60 -13.73 -1.93
CA VAL A 68 10.85 -14.31 -2.44
C VAL A 68 12.03 -13.61 -1.76
N THR A 69 12.82 -14.35 -0.99
CA THR A 69 14.03 -13.83 -0.31
C THR A 69 13.77 -12.59 0.57
N GLY A 70 12.59 -12.50 1.19
CA GLY A 70 12.17 -11.35 2.00
C GLY A 70 11.69 -10.13 1.18
N GLN A 71 11.59 -10.25 -0.14
CA GLN A 71 10.96 -9.28 -1.02
C GLN A 71 9.57 -9.76 -1.43
N HIS A 72 8.57 -8.88 -1.32
CA HIS A 72 7.22 -9.16 -1.78
C HIS A 72 7.08 -8.81 -3.27
N LEU A 73 6.64 -9.77 -4.07
CA LEU A 73 6.33 -9.64 -5.48
C LEU A 73 4.82 -9.56 -5.66
N ALA A 74 4.33 -8.53 -6.34
CA ALA A 74 2.91 -8.42 -6.63
C ALA A 74 2.43 -9.56 -7.54
N ASN A 75 1.14 -9.92 -7.46
CA ASN A 75 0.54 -10.86 -8.40
C ASN A 75 0.74 -10.39 -9.86
N GLY A 76 1.22 -11.28 -10.72
CA GLY A 76 1.62 -11.02 -12.11
C GLY A 76 3.01 -10.42 -12.29
N GLN A 77 3.75 -10.12 -11.21
CA GLN A 77 5.10 -9.57 -11.32
C GLN A 77 6.10 -10.63 -11.78
N HIS A 78 6.94 -10.26 -12.74
CA HIS A 78 8.06 -11.07 -13.22
C HIS A 78 9.30 -10.81 -12.37
N TRP A 79 10.05 -11.87 -12.08
CA TRP A 79 11.31 -11.80 -11.35
C TRP A 79 12.31 -12.82 -11.92
N PHE A 80 13.59 -12.44 -11.97
CA PHE A 80 14.64 -13.27 -12.54
C PHE A 80 15.62 -13.72 -11.45
N ASP A 81 15.70 -15.03 -11.23
CA ASP A 81 16.67 -15.65 -10.33
C ASP A 81 17.98 -15.86 -11.10
N ALA A 82 18.93 -14.94 -10.93
CA ALA A 82 20.22 -15.01 -11.61
C ALA A 82 21.07 -16.21 -11.15
N GLU A 83 20.95 -16.61 -9.88
CA GLU A 83 21.70 -17.74 -9.31
C GLU A 83 21.18 -19.08 -9.85
N LYS A 84 19.86 -19.22 -9.97
CA LYS A 84 19.23 -20.45 -10.47
C LYS A 84 18.93 -20.42 -11.96
N CYS A 85 19.19 -19.30 -12.64
CA CYS A 85 18.95 -19.11 -14.07
C CYS A 85 17.48 -19.40 -14.46
N LYS A 86 16.54 -18.85 -13.69
CA LYS A 86 15.09 -19.06 -13.88
C LYS A 86 14.36 -17.73 -14.04
N ASN A 87 13.37 -17.72 -14.92
CA ASN A 87 12.40 -16.63 -15.02
C ASN A 87 11.13 -17.06 -14.27
N CYS A 88 10.73 -16.27 -13.28
CA CYS A 88 9.62 -16.57 -12.40
C CYS A 88 8.51 -15.53 -12.56
N VAL A 89 7.27 -15.97 -12.39
CA VAL A 89 6.09 -15.11 -12.33
C VAL A 89 5.30 -15.45 -11.08
N CYS A 90 4.87 -14.43 -10.34
CA CYS A 90 3.95 -14.65 -9.24
C CYS A 90 2.51 -14.77 -9.76
N HIS A 91 1.82 -15.86 -9.41
CA HIS A 91 0.42 -16.09 -9.73
C HIS A 91 -0.35 -16.46 -8.45
N HIS A 92 -1.12 -15.51 -7.94
CA HIS A 92 -2.00 -15.67 -6.76
C HIS A 92 -1.30 -16.34 -5.57
N GLY A 93 -0.17 -15.78 -5.14
CA GLY A 93 0.64 -16.29 -4.04
C GLY A 93 1.54 -17.48 -4.37
N GLN A 94 1.47 -18.02 -5.59
CA GLN A 94 2.33 -19.11 -6.06
C GLN A 94 3.39 -18.59 -7.05
N LEU A 95 4.64 -19.01 -6.87
CA LEU A 95 5.74 -18.64 -7.76
C LEU A 95 5.95 -19.71 -8.84
N ASP A 96 5.64 -19.38 -10.09
CA ASP A 96 5.84 -20.27 -11.24
C ASP A 96 7.14 -19.90 -11.95
N CYS A 97 8.14 -20.78 -11.87
CA CYS A 97 9.47 -20.54 -12.41
C CYS A 97 9.79 -21.49 -13.57
N LEU A 98 10.19 -20.92 -14.71
CA LEU A 98 10.67 -21.66 -15.88
C LEU A 98 12.19 -21.49 -16.03
N PRO A 99 12.93 -22.58 -16.32
CA PRO A 99 14.35 -22.49 -16.60
C PRO A 99 14.56 -21.66 -17.87
N VAL A 100 15.57 -20.78 -17.86
CA VAL A 100 15.98 -20.07 -19.07
C VAL A 100 16.70 -21.06 -19.98
N ASN A 101 16.18 -21.25 -21.18
CA ASN A 101 16.81 -22.10 -22.18
C ASN A 101 17.88 -21.31 -22.95
N CYS A 102 19.15 -21.49 -22.57
CA CYS A 102 20.29 -20.92 -23.29
C CYS A 102 20.69 -21.86 -24.44
N THR A 103 20.01 -21.82 -25.58
CA THR A 103 20.39 -22.68 -26.72
C THR A 103 21.72 -22.27 -27.37
N ASN A 104 22.69 -23.21 -27.33
CA ASN A 104 23.89 -23.41 -28.15
C ASN A 104 24.73 -22.17 -28.53
N CYS A 105 25.56 -21.70 -27.59
CA CYS A 105 26.84 -21.08 -27.95
C CYS A 105 27.91 -22.18 -27.97
N SER A 106 28.50 -22.48 -29.13
CA SER A 106 29.51 -23.54 -29.27
C SER A 106 30.85 -23.22 -28.60
N ASP A 107 31.10 -21.95 -28.26
CA ASP A 107 32.30 -21.49 -27.58
C ASP A 107 31.92 -20.78 -26.29
N LEU A 108 31.98 -21.51 -25.18
CA LEU A 108 31.64 -20.99 -23.86
C LEU A 108 32.89 -20.44 -23.17
N SER A 109 32.97 -19.12 -22.99
CA SER A 109 33.89 -18.47 -22.06
C SER A 109 33.11 -18.12 -20.81
N ALA A 110 33.39 -18.81 -19.70
CA ALA A 110 32.74 -18.56 -18.41
C ALA A 110 32.90 -17.09 -18.01
N GLN A 111 31.78 -16.38 -17.87
CA GLN A 111 31.74 -15.09 -17.20
C GLN A 111 30.92 -15.30 -15.93
N GLU A 112 31.56 -15.15 -14.78
CA GLU A 112 30.88 -15.09 -13.48
C GLU A 112 29.79 -14.00 -13.60
N ASP A 113 28.57 -14.29 -13.13
CA ASP A 113 27.42 -13.36 -13.04
C ASP A 113 26.44 -13.27 -14.23
N LYS A 114 26.49 -14.16 -15.23
CA LYS A 114 25.43 -14.23 -16.29
C LYS A 114 24.88 -15.64 -16.49
N CYS A 115 23.56 -15.78 -16.34
CA CYS A 115 22.81 -17.04 -16.54
C CYS A 115 22.98 -17.63 -17.94
N CYS A 116 22.95 -16.81 -19.00
CA CYS A 116 23.35 -17.24 -20.35
C CYS A 116 24.62 -16.49 -20.77
N GLN A 117 25.60 -17.21 -21.29
CA GLN A 117 26.77 -16.59 -21.92
C GLN A 117 26.35 -15.88 -23.21
N SER A 118 26.94 -14.72 -23.47
CA SER A 118 26.77 -14.03 -24.75
C SER A 118 27.45 -14.85 -25.85
N CYS A 119 26.69 -15.34 -26.83
CA CYS A 119 27.28 -16.03 -27.98
C CYS A 119 28.14 -15.04 -28.77
N ARG A 120 29.46 -15.25 -28.80
CA ARG A 120 30.36 -14.48 -29.64
C ARG A 120 30.15 -14.93 -31.09
N GLY A 121 29.55 -14.08 -31.93
CA GLY A 121 29.47 -14.32 -33.38
C GLY A 121 28.08 -14.40 -34.00
N VAL A 122 27.00 -14.32 -33.21
CA VAL A 122 25.65 -14.13 -33.78
C VAL A 122 25.44 -12.63 -33.97
N THR A 123 25.72 -12.12 -35.18
CA THR A 123 25.22 -10.81 -35.57
C THR A 123 23.70 -10.83 -35.40
N ALA A 124 23.14 -9.77 -34.84
CA ALA A 124 21.75 -9.65 -34.38
C ALA A 124 20.70 -9.75 -35.51
N ALA A 125 20.63 -10.90 -36.18
CA ALA A 125 19.59 -11.27 -37.11
C ALA A 125 18.74 -12.35 -36.43
N ALA A 126 17.54 -11.94 -36.00
CA ALA A 126 16.49 -12.80 -35.47
C ALA A 126 16.70 -13.39 -34.05
N VAL A 127 16.94 -12.54 -33.05
CA VAL A 127 16.24 -12.76 -31.77
C VAL A 127 14.93 -11.99 -31.90
N VAL A 128 13.88 -12.69 -32.34
CA VAL A 128 12.51 -12.22 -32.14
C VAL A 128 12.30 -12.26 -30.63
N SER A 129 12.62 -11.14 -30.00
CA SER A 129 12.21 -10.88 -28.63
C SER A 129 10.69 -10.99 -28.58
N PRO A 130 10.10 -11.85 -27.74
CA PRO A 130 8.68 -11.74 -27.41
C PRO A 130 8.39 -10.50 -26.53
N ALA A 131 9.12 -9.39 -26.74
CA ALA A 131 8.72 -8.05 -26.31
C ALA A 131 7.53 -7.50 -27.14
N ALA A 132 6.98 -8.29 -28.06
CA ALA A 132 5.80 -7.95 -28.83
C ALA A 132 4.50 -8.54 -28.24
N LEU A 133 4.26 -8.39 -26.92
CA LEU A 133 2.88 -8.23 -26.44
C LEU A 133 2.72 -7.70 -25.01
N THR A 134 3.73 -7.09 -24.41
CA THR A 134 3.45 -6.12 -23.35
C THR A 134 3.30 -4.79 -24.07
N LYS A 135 2.09 -4.52 -24.58
CA LYS A 135 1.66 -3.14 -24.76
C LYS A 135 2.07 -2.46 -23.45
N PRO A 136 2.92 -1.41 -23.45
CA PRO A 136 3.05 -0.62 -22.25
C PRO A 136 1.62 -0.27 -21.88
N ILE A 137 1.17 -0.74 -20.72
CA ILE A 137 0.02 -0.13 -20.08
C ILE A 137 0.54 1.28 -19.87
N VAL A 138 0.21 2.15 -20.80
CA VAL A 138 0.16 3.57 -20.61
C VAL A 138 -0.89 3.69 -19.52
N VAL A 139 -0.46 3.47 -18.26
CA VAL A 139 -1.14 4.02 -17.12
C VAL A 139 -1.18 5.47 -17.51
N GLY A 140 -2.37 5.93 -17.92
CA GLY A 140 -2.58 7.31 -18.27
C GLY A 140 -2.01 8.09 -17.12
N GLU A 141 -0.83 8.64 -17.35
CA GLU A 141 -0.19 9.59 -16.48
C GLU A 141 -1.16 10.75 -16.54
N LYS A 142 -2.15 10.71 -15.63
CA LYS A 142 -3.01 11.83 -15.38
C LYS A 142 -2.01 12.88 -14.96
N GLU A 143 -1.67 13.76 -15.90
CA GLU A 143 -0.78 14.89 -15.70
C GLU A 143 -1.23 15.54 -14.40
N ILE A 144 -0.55 15.21 -13.31
CA ILE A 144 -0.69 15.94 -12.08
C ILE A 144 -0.03 17.25 -12.48
N PRO A 145 -0.78 18.37 -12.56
CA PRO A 145 -0.14 19.64 -12.82
C PRO A 145 0.92 19.76 -11.75
N VAL A 146 2.19 19.72 -12.17
CA VAL A 146 3.31 20.15 -11.35
C VAL A 146 3.01 21.63 -11.16
N VAL A 147 2.22 21.93 -10.13
CA VAL A 147 1.99 23.28 -9.65
C VAL A 147 3.39 23.71 -9.26
N GLY A 148 4.03 24.43 -10.19
CA GLY A 148 5.30 25.04 -9.95
C GLY A 148 5.14 25.79 -8.63
N VAL A 149 5.82 25.28 -7.60
CA VAL A 149 5.92 25.94 -6.31
C VAL A 149 6.72 27.19 -6.61
N THR A 150 6.00 28.21 -7.07
CA THR A 150 6.54 29.52 -7.34
C THR A 150 7.21 29.95 -6.03
N PHE A 151 8.47 30.38 -6.14
CA PHE A 151 9.32 30.77 -5.02
C PHE A 151 8.68 31.81 -4.06
N ALA A 152 7.54 32.40 -4.43
CA ALA A 152 6.71 33.22 -3.57
C ALA A 152 6.14 32.46 -2.34
N GLY A 153 5.88 31.15 -2.42
CA GLY A 153 5.36 30.37 -1.29
C GLY A 153 6.36 30.18 -0.15
N LEU A 154 7.66 30.15 -0.45
CA LEU A 154 8.71 29.97 0.55
C LEU A 154 8.84 31.19 1.48
N PHE A 155 8.56 32.40 0.97
CA PHE A 155 8.61 33.64 1.75
C PHE A 155 7.49 33.77 2.79
N VAL A 156 6.38 33.00 2.65
CA VAL A 156 5.29 32.99 3.64
C VAL A 156 5.49 31.88 4.67
N LEU A 157 6.03 30.73 4.27
CA LEU A 157 6.23 29.59 5.17
C LEU A 157 7.35 29.84 6.20
N ILE A 158 8.43 30.52 5.83
CA ILE A 158 9.56 30.81 6.74
C ILE A 158 9.13 31.66 7.96
N PRO A 159 8.44 32.81 7.81
CA PRO A 159 7.98 33.58 8.97
C PRO A 159 6.92 32.87 9.79
N LEU A 160 6.08 32.02 9.16
CA LEU A 160 5.02 31.27 9.85
C LEU A 160 5.60 30.14 10.71
N LEU A 161 6.60 29.40 10.18
CA LEU A 161 7.40 28.45 10.96
C LEU A 161 8.13 29.13 12.12
N TRP A 162 8.73 30.30 11.88
CA TRP A 162 9.40 31.07 12.95
C TRP A 162 8.41 31.50 14.04
N PHE A 163 7.19 31.91 13.67
CA PHE A 163 6.13 32.28 14.61
C PHE A 163 5.65 31.07 15.43
N ILE A 164 5.47 29.90 14.80
CA ILE A 164 5.10 28.66 15.48
C ILE A 164 6.18 28.24 16.48
N ILE A 165 7.46 28.31 16.12
CA ILE A 165 8.57 27.97 17.03
C ILE A 165 8.57 28.93 18.23
N ARG A 166 8.37 30.24 17.98
CA ARG A 166 8.43 31.25 19.04
C ARG A 166 7.20 31.25 19.95
N CYS A 167 6.02 30.92 19.43
CA CYS A 167 4.79 30.81 20.22
C CYS A 167 4.64 29.43 20.88
N GLY A 168 5.08 28.35 20.23
CA GLY A 168 5.01 26.98 20.74
C GLY A 168 5.91 26.73 21.96
N ALA A 169 6.99 27.50 22.11
CA ALA A 169 7.86 27.43 23.29
C ALA A 169 7.18 27.87 24.59
N LYS A 170 5.97 28.46 24.55
CA LYS A 170 5.28 28.98 25.74
C LYS A 170 4.17 28.06 26.29
N LEU A 171 3.95 26.88 25.70
CA LEU A 171 2.84 25.98 26.08
C LEU A 171 3.24 24.72 26.86
N ARG A 172 4.51 24.52 27.23
CA ARG A 172 4.93 23.40 28.08
C ARG A 172 5.16 23.80 29.53
N THR A 173 4.05 24.03 30.24
CA THR A 173 3.92 23.73 31.68
C THR A 173 2.50 23.23 31.92
N TYR A 174 2.19 22.05 31.38
CA TYR A 174 1.07 21.25 31.90
C TYR A 174 1.65 20.30 32.93
N SER A 175 1.32 20.53 34.20
CA SER A 175 1.59 19.59 35.28
C SER A 175 0.93 18.25 34.98
N PRO A 176 1.60 17.11 35.19
CA PRO A 176 0.96 15.82 35.13
C PRO A 176 -0.08 15.73 36.25
N VAL A 177 -1.35 15.54 35.88
CA VAL A 177 -2.39 15.13 36.81
C VAL A 177 -2.10 13.67 37.15
N THR A 178 -1.76 13.41 38.41
CA THR A 178 -1.64 12.06 38.97
C THR A 178 -3.02 11.41 38.95
N LEU A 179 -3.23 10.51 38.00
CA LEU A 179 -4.37 9.59 37.98
C LEU A 179 -4.22 8.67 39.20
N SER A 180 -5.19 8.75 40.11
CA SER A 180 -5.25 7.90 41.31
C SER A 180 -6.01 6.63 40.94
N ASP A 181 -5.39 5.46 41.09
CA ASP A 181 -6.00 4.15 40.89
C ASP A 181 -7.18 3.95 41.87
N PRO A 182 -8.40 3.66 41.39
CA PRO A 182 -9.46 3.16 42.24
C PRO A 182 -9.46 1.63 42.30
N ASP A 183 -9.31 1.13 43.51
CA ASP A 183 -9.91 -0.09 44.07
C ASP A 183 -9.63 -1.44 43.40
N SER A 184 -8.60 -2.09 43.94
CA SER A 184 -8.44 -3.53 44.07
C SER A 184 -9.59 -4.12 44.90
N LEU A 185 -10.54 -4.79 44.25
CA LEU A 185 -11.56 -5.63 44.90
C LEU A 185 -11.01 -7.05 45.11
N ASP A 186 -10.84 -7.43 46.38
CA ASP A 186 -10.54 -8.79 46.83
C ASP A 186 -11.72 -9.76 46.55
N PRO A 187 -11.47 -10.99 46.10
CA PRO A 187 -12.48 -12.04 46.08
C PRO A 187 -12.54 -12.82 47.40
N VAL A 188 -13.76 -13.08 47.88
CA VAL A 188 -14.12 -14.02 48.96
C VAL A 188 -14.38 -15.41 48.39
#